data_AF-A0A8J8JU91-F1
#
_entry.id   AF-A0A8J8JU91-F1
#
_cell.length_a   1.000
_cell.length_b   1.000
_cell.length_c   1.000
_cell.angle_alpha   90.00
_cell.angle_beta   90.00
_cell.angle_gamma   90.00
#
_symmetry.space_group_name_H-M   'P 1'
#
loop_
_entity.id
_entity.type
_entity.pdbx_description
1 polymer ?
#
loop_
_entity_poly.entity_id
_entity_poly.type
_entity_poly.pdbx_seq_one_letter_code
_entity_poly.pdbx_strand_id
1 'polypeptide(L)'
;MRFLIFFIFFGILACTSKYKTTVSTIDLSNKNLLTIPDSIFSFEQLEYLELGNSFTLYPPLSALGNDTAVNMNKITAVPHNIIRLQNLRKLGLGCNNLISLPIEITQLENLDTLDISFNHHLNIAAALRILKQMKWLKYINIIATNADNNTIDELRKSLPNTLIVATPKDIFIDTNEKPR
;
A
#
# COMPACT_ATOMS: atom_id res chain seq x y z
N MET A 1 -36.35 13.29 -17.39
CA MET A 1 -35.98 12.76 -16.06
C MET A 1 -34.47 12.85 -15.92
N ARG A 2 -33.96 13.73 -15.05
CA ARG A 2 -32.54 14.06 -14.87
C ARG A 2 -32.07 13.49 -13.53
N PHE A 3 -31.01 12.70 -13.54
CA PHE A 3 -30.35 12.19 -12.34
C PHE A 3 -29.58 13.31 -11.64
N LEU A 4 -29.75 13.40 -10.32
CA LEU A 4 -29.13 14.35 -9.40
C LEU A 4 -27.73 13.84 -9.04
N ILE A 5 -26.68 14.56 -9.48
CA ILE A 5 -25.30 14.33 -9.06
C ILE A 5 -25.09 15.12 -7.76
N PHE A 6 -24.83 14.41 -6.66
CA PHE A 6 -24.42 15.01 -5.39
C PHE A 6 -22.94 15.43 -5.49
N PHE A 7 -22.70 16.72 -5.69
CA PHE A 7 -21.43 17.36 -5.42
C PHE A 7 -21.27 17.50 -3.90
N ILE A 8 -20.39 16.71 -3.29
CA ILE A 8 -19.94 17.01 -1.92
C ILE A 8 -18.82 18.04 -2.03
N PHE A 9 -19.21 19.28 -1.76
CA PHE A 9 -18.33 20.41 -1.47
C PHE A 9 -17.64 20.16 -0.12
N PHE A 10 -16.32 20.32 -0.08
CA PHE A 10 -15.63 20.75 1.15
C PHE A 10 -14.59 21.82 0.76
N GLY A 11 -14.97 23.10 0.96
CA GLY A 11 -14.03 24.15 1.35
C GLY A 11 -13.94 24.16 2.88
N ILE A 12 -12.92 24.71 3.54
CA ILE A 12 -12.50 26.12 3.50
C ILE A 12 -11.14 26.28 4.25
N LEU A 13 -10.22 27.06 3.64
CA LEU A 13 -9.15 27.97 4.17
C LEU A 13 -8.09 27.48 5.20
N ALA A 14 -6.84 27.97 5.24
CA ALA A 14 -6.19 29.14 4.62
C ALA A 14 -4.64 29.02 4.62
N CYS A 15 -4.03 29.86 3.78
CA CYS A 15 -2.73 30.55 3.93
C CYS A 15 -1.58 30.14 2.99
N THR A 16 -0.93 31.20 2.50
CA THR A 16 -0.02 31.33 1.37
C THR A 16 1.38 30.76 1.63
N SER A 17 1.93 30.04 0.67
CA SER A 17 3.37 29.78 0.58
C SER A 17 3.82 29.82 -0.88
N LYS A 18 4.87 30.58 -1.15
CA LYS A 18 5.47 30.93 -2.45
C LYS A 18 6.23 29.74 -3.10
N TYR A 19 5.73 28.53 -2.90
CA TYR A 19 6.25 27.30 -3.50
C TYR A 19 5.05 26.47 -3.97
N LYS A 20 4.64 26.65 -5.23
CA LYS A 20 3.60 25.83 -5.83
C LYS A 20 4.21 24.49 -6.25
N THR A 21 4.44 23.62 -5.27
CA THR A 21 4.66 22.20 -5.50
C THR A 21 3.50 21.48 -4.83
N THR A 22 2.31 21.59 -5.41
CA THR A 22 1.13 20.88 -4.93
C THR A 22 1.22 19.43 -5.36
N VAL A 23 2.02 18.65 -4.63
CA VAL A 23 2.01 17.19 -4.73
C VAL A 23 0.58 16.73 -4.46
N SER A 24 -0.05 16.05 -5.41
CA SER A 24 -1.42 15.57 -5.24
C SER A 24 -1.38 14.31 -4.38
N THR A 25 -1.93 14.39 -3.17
CA THR A 25 -1.97 13.30 -2.20
C THR A 25 -3.41 12.99 -1.84
N ILE A 26 -3.77 11.70 -1.82
CA ILE A 26 -5.04 11.22 -1.30
C ILE A 26 -4.76 10.14 -0.25
N ASP A 27 -5.32 10.35 0.94
CA ASP A 27 -5.27 9.41 2.06
C ASP A 27 -6.66 8.82 2.31
N LEU A 28 -6.77 7.53 2.05
CA LEU A 28 -7.93 6.68 2.28
C LEU A 28 -7.63 5.60 3.32
N SER A 29 -6.62 5.80 4.15
CA SER A 29 -6.33 4.93 5.30
C SER A 29 -7.50 4.92 6.27
N ASN A 30 -7.69 3.76 6.92
CA ASN A 30 -8.67 3.55 7.96
C ASN A 30 -10.13 3.93 7.59
N LYS A 31 -10.57 3.59 6.36
CA LYS A 31 -11.92 3.89 5.86
C LYS A 31 -12.80 2.65 5.74
N ASN A 32 -12.40 1.52 6.34
CA ASN A 32 -13.11 0.24 6.22
C ASN A 32 -13.36 -0.19 4.77
N LEU A 33 -12.48 0.18 3.85
CA LEU A 33 -12.63 -0.12 2.43
C LEU A 33 -12.45 -1.62 2.18
N LEU A 34 -13.39 -2.21 1.45
CA LEU A 34 -13.25 -3.57 0.91
C LEU A 34 -12.58 -3.56 -0.47
N THR A 35 -12.67 -2.44 -1.19
CA THR A 35 -12.10 -2.23 -2.53
C THR A 35 -11.62 -0.80 -2.66
N ILE A 36 -10.74 -0.57 -3.64
CA ILE A 36 -10.30 0.78 -4.00
C ILE A 36 -11.44 1.43 -4.82
N PRO A 37 -12.01 2.58 -4.38
CA PRO A 37 -13.12 3.21 -5.10
C PRO A 37 -12.69 3.67 -6.49
N ASP A 38 -13.47 3.34 -7.54
CA ASP A 38 -13.13 3.65 -8.93
C ASP A 38 -12.92 5.15 -9.20
N SER A 39 -13.56 6.01 -8.42
CA SER A 39 -13.39 7.46 -8.49
C SER A 39 -11.92 7.89 -8.29
N ILE A 40 -11.10 7.10 -7.58
CA ILE A 40 -9.69 7.44 -7.39
C ILE A 40 -8.92 7.50 -8.72
N PHE A 41 -9.33 6.70 -9.72
CA PHE A 41 -8.65 6.60 -11.00
C PHE A 41 -8.97 7.76 -11.95
N SER A 42 -9.80 8.72 -11.51
CA SER A 42 -10.05 9.99 -12.21
C SER A 42 -9.05 11.08 -11.83
N PHE A 43 -8.26 10.90 -10.77
CA PHE A 43 -7.23 11.84 -10.34
C PHE A 43 -5.88 11.52 -11.02
N GLU A 44 -5.78 11.74 -12.33
CA GLU A 44 -4.57 11.40 -13.12
C GLU A 44 -3.30 12.12 -12.64
N GLN A 45 -3.44 13.27 -11.99
CA GLN A 45 -2.36 14.02 -11.36
C GLN A 45 -1.90 13.46 -10.01
N LEU A 46 -2.55 12.41 -9.49
CA LEU A 46 -2.27 11.85 -8.16
C LEU A 46 -0.84 11.33 -8.10
N GLU A 47 -0.07 11.86 -7.16
CA GLU A 47 1.31 11.41 -6.91
C GLU A 47 1.35 10.40 -5.78
N TYR A 48 0.61 10.62 -4.67
CA TYR A 48 0.64 9.74 -3.50
C TYR A 48 -0.76 9.24 -3.15
N LEU A 49 -0.88 7.92 -3.03
CA LEU A 49 -2.10 7.24 -2.61
C LEU A 49 -1.81 6.36 -1.40
N GLU A 50 -2.40 6.70 -0.26
CA GLU A 50 -2.35 5.88 0.95
C GLU A 50 -3.70 5.16 1.13
N LEU A 51 -3.68 3.84 1.12
CA LEU A 51 -4.83 2.95 1.31
C LEU A 51 -4.64 2.01 2.51
N GLY A 52 -3.51 2.14 3.20
CA GLY A 52 -3.12 1.32 4.34
C GLY A 52 -2.76 2.17 5.55
N ASN A 53 -2.39 1.50 6.63
CA ASN A 53 -1.62 2.17 7.67
C ASN A 53 -0.14 2.04 7.31
N SER A 54 0.52 3.16 7.04
CA SER A 54 1.97 3.22 6.94
C SER A 54 2.59 3.41 8.34
N PHE A 55 3.80 2.88 8.54
CA PHE A 55 4.59 3.07 9.76
C PHE A 55 5.19 4.47 9.87
N THR A 56 4.40 5.53 9.69
CA THR A 56 4.79 6.83 10.25
C THR A 56 4.36 6.87 11.72
N LEU A 57 5.30 6.39 12.54
CA LEU A 57 5.30 6.28 14.00
C LEU A 57 4.37 5.22 14.59
N TYR A 58 5.01 4.18 15.14
CA TYR A 58 4.51 3.35 16.23
C TYR A 58 3.47 4.09 17.08
N PRO A 59 2.24 3.59 17.26
CA PRO A 59 1.69 3.72 18.59
C PRO A 59 2.58 2.87 19.51
N PRO A 60 2.85 3.30 20.75
CA PRO A 60 3.40 2.41 21.75
C PRO A 60 2.55 1.14 21.80
N LEU A 61 3.18 -0.02 22.02
CA LEU A 61 2.53 -1.33 22.17
C LEU A 61 1.30 -1.32 23.13
N SER A 62 1.13 -0.26 23.93
CA SER A 62 -0.05 0.04 24.74
C SER A 62 -1.35 0.31 23.97
N ALA A 63 -1.35 0.40 22.62
CA ALA A 63 -2.59 0.49 21.82
C ALA A 63 -3.21 -0.88 21.45
N LEU A 64 -2.60 -2.01 21.85
CA LEU A 64 -3.15 -3.37 21.67
C LEU A 64 -4.33 -3.68 22.62
N GLY A 65 -5.13 -2.69 22.98
CA GLY A 65 -6.45 -2.92 23.56
C GLY A 65 -7.42 -3.21 22.42
N ASN A 66 -7.57 -4.49 22.06
CA ASN A 66 -8.64 -5.21 21.35
C ASN A 66 -9.62 -4.50 20.36
N ASP A 67 -9.38 -3.25 19.95
CA ASP A 67 -10.33 -2.33 19.32
C ASP A 67 -9.68 -1.50 18.18
N THR A 68 -8.38 -1.69 17.90
CA THR A 68 -7.67 -1.01 16.80
C THR A 68 -7.99 -1.58 15.41
N ALA A 69 -8.63 -2.76 15.34
CA ALA A 69 -9.03 -3.40 14.08
C ALA A 69 -10.30 -2.80 13.45
N VAL A 70 -11.02 -1.91 14.16
CA VAL A 70 -12.39 -1.52 13.79
C VAL A 70 -12.45 -0.61 12.56
N ASN A 71 -11.33 0.00 12.15
CA ASN A 71 -11.33 0.95 11.02
C ASN A 71 -10.37 0.61 9.88
N MET A 72 -9.58 -0.46 9.98
CA MET A 72 -8.59 -0.79 8.94
C MET A 72 -9.26 -1.17 7.61
N ASN A 73 -8.63 -0.80 6.50
CA ASN A 73 -9.07 -1.27 5.20
C ASN A 73 -8.84 -2.78 5.08
N LYS A 74 -9.68 -3.43 4.28
CA LYS A 74 -9.71 -4.88 4.04
C LYS A 74 -9.65 -5.16 2.54
N ILE A 75 -8.89 -4.33 1.80
CA ILE A 75 -8.77 -4.42 0.35
C ILE A 75 -8.12 -5.75 0.00
N THR A 76 -8.74 -6.50 -0.91
CA THR A 76 -8.26 -7.84 -1.32
C THR A 76 -7.52 -7.84 -2.66
N ALA A 77 -7.73 -6.82 -3.48
CA ALA A 77 -7.07 -6.66 -4.77
C ALA A 77 -6.94 -5.19 -5.15
N VAL A 78 -5.87 -4.87 -5.89
CA VAL A 78 -5.73 -3.61 -6.62
C VAL A 78 -6.29 -3.83 -8.03
N PRO A 79 -7.24 -3.00 -8.51
CA PRO A 79 -7.84 -3.19 -9.82
C PRO A 79 -6.89 -2.76 -10.95
N HIS A 80 -7.09 -3.31 -12.15
CA HIS A 80 -6.29 -2.97 -13.34
C HIS A 80 -6.29 -1.47 -13.66
N ASN A 81 -7.36 -0.74 -13.29
CA ASN A 81 -7.49 0.70 -13.48
C ASN A 81 -6.42 1.53 -12.75
N ILE A 82 -5.63 0.93 -11.84
CA ILE A 82 -4.47 1.59 -11.24
C ILE A 82 -3.52 2.19 -12.28
N ILE A 83 -3.45 1.59 -13.48
CA ILE A 83 -2.71 2.08 -14.65
C ILE A 83 -3.02 3.54 -15.00
N ARG A 84 -4.20 4.07 -14.67
CA ARG A 84 -4.54 5.47 -14.99
C ARG A 84 -3.75 6.48 -14.15
N LEU A 85 -3.22 6.07 -13.01
CA LEU A 85 -2.45 6.93 -12.12
C LEU A 85 -0.98 7.00 -12.57
N GLN A 86 -0.75 7.47 -13.80
CA GLN A 86 0.59 7.49 -14.42
C GLN A 86 1.59 8.39 -13.67
N ASN A 87 1.10 9.37 -12.91
CA ASN A 87 1.93 10.23 -12.05
C ASN A 87 2.15 9.64 -10.64
N LEU A 88 1.62 8.46 -10.34
CA LEU A 88 1.73 7.87 -9.02
C LEU A 88 3.16 7.49 -8.72
N ARG A 89 3.68 8.04 -7.62
CA ARG A 89 5.04 7.85 -7.12
C ARG A 89 5.09 7.00 -5.87
N LYS A 90 4.06 7.11 -5.03
CA LYS A 90 3.95 6.34 -3.79
C LYS A 90 2.59 5.68 -3.66
N LEU A 91 2.60 4.39 -3.38
CA LEU A 91 1.40 3.60 -3.12
C LEU A 91 1.54 2.86 -1.80
N GLY A 92 0.73 3.27 -0.82
CA GLY A 92 0.61 2.59 0.47
C GLY A 92 -0.57 1.62 0.44
N LEU A 93 -0.30 0.33 0.59
CA LEU A 93 -1.27 -0.77 0.67
C LEU A 93 -1.03 -1.62 1.92
N GLY A 94 -0.22 -1.12 2.86
CA GLY A 94 0.08 -1.81 4.10
C GLY A 94 -1.18 -2.15 4.88
N CYS A 95 -1.13 -3.20 5.69
CA CYS A 95 -2.21 -3.53 6.62
C CYS A 95 -3.58 -3.71 5.94
N ASN A 96 -3.63 -4.51 4.87
CA ASN A 96 -4.83 -4.88 4.12
C ASN A 96 -4.93 -6.42 4.00
N ASN A 97 -5.89 -6.91 3.21
CA ASN A 97 -6.10 -8.35 2.96
C ASN A 97 -5.73 -8.73 1.53
N LEU A 98 -4.74 -8.07 0.92
CA LEU A 98 -4.38 -8.32 -0.47
C LEU A 98 -4.04 -9.79 -0.70
N ILE A 99 -4.61 -10.36 -1.76
CA ILE A 99 -4.37 -11.75 -2.17
C ILE A 99 -3.36 -11.79 -3.33
N SER A 100 -3.37 -10.76 -4.18
CA SER A 100 -2.48 -10.62 -5.34
C SER A 100 -2.20 -9.15 -5.64
N LEU A 101 -1.13 -8.93 -6.44
CA LEU A 101 -0.90 -7.67 -7.13
C LEU A 101 -1.31 -7.83 -8.61
N PRO A 102 -1.90 -6.79 -9.23
CA PRO A 102 -2.15 -6.77 -10.67
C PRO A 102 -0.84 -6.57 -11.44
N ILE A 103 -0.72 -7.12 -12.64
CA ILE A 103 0.47 -6.92 -13.48
C ILE A 103 0.61 -5.46 -13.93
N GLU A 104 -0.51 -4.75 -14.02
CA GLU A 104 -0.63 -3.35 -14.40
C GLU A 104 0.15 -2.40 -13.49
N ILE A 105 0.45 -2.78 -12.25
CA ILE A 105 1.31 -1.97 -11.35
C ILE A 105 2.72 -1.75 -11.93
N THR A 106 3.19 -2.66 -12.79
CA THR A 106 4.48 -2.55 -13.49
C THR A 106 4.50 -1.46 -14.55
N GLN A 107 3.34 -0.98 -14.97
CA GLN A 107 3.18 0.08 -15.96
C GLN A 107 3.13 1.48 -15.33
N LEU A 108 3.21 1.57 -13.99
CA LEU A 108 3.34 2.83 -13.29
C LEU A 108 4.82 3.23 -13.26
N GLU A 109 5.29 3.85 -14.34
CA GLU A 109 6.71 4.17 -14.52
C GLU A 109 7.26 5.14 -13.48
N ASN A 110 6.39 5.92 -12.84
CA ASN A 110 6.78 6.86 -11.78
C ASN A 110 6.74 6.24 -10.36
N LEU A 111 6.19 5.03 -10.20
CA LEU A 111 6.02 4.41 -8.89
C LEU A 111 7.37 3.95 -8.33
N ASP A 112 7.92 4.73 -7.39
CA ASP A 112 9.23 4.47 -6.79
C ASP A 112 9.14 3.93 -5.36
N THR A 113 7.97 4.02 -4.73
CA THR A 113 7.74 3.57 -3.35
C THR A 113 6.46 2.74 -3.27
N LEU A 114 6.58 1.49 -2.80
CA LEU A 114 5.45 0.58 -2.61
C LEU A 114 5.47 -0.02 -1.20
N ASP A 115 4.41 0.17 -0.42
CA ASP A 115 4.22 -0.54 0.85
C ASP A 115 3.12 -1.57 0.69
N ILE A 116 3.44 -2.87 0.81
CA ILE A 116 2.49 -3.98 0.81
C ILE A 116 2.60 -4.80 2.10
N SER A 117 3.20 -4.24 3.14
CA SER A 117 3.40 -4.91 4.42
C SER A 117 2.09 -5.33 5.08
N PHE A 118 2.12 -6.32 5.96
CA PHE A 118 0.95 -6.79 6.70
C PHE A 118 -0.23 -7.20 5.80
N ASN A 119 0.07 -7.77 4.63
CA ASN A 119 -0.88 -8.48 3.78
C ASN A 119 -0.63 -9.98 3.87
N HIS A 120 -1.05 -10.60 4.98
CA HIS A 120 -0.73 -11.99 5.32
C HIS A 120 -1.28 -13.03 4.32
N HIS A 121 -2.31 -12.66 3.56
CA HIS A 121 -2.94 -13.51 2.54
C HIS A 121 -2.31 -13.34 1.15
N LEU A 122 -1.34 -12.43 1.00
CA LEU A 122 -0.72 -12.15 -0.29
C LEU A 122 0.06 -13.37 -0.76
N ASN A 123 -0.23 -13.82 -1.98
CA ASN A 123 0.60 -14.79 -2.64
C ASN A 123 1.92 -14.11 -3.05
N ILE A 124 2.89 -14.12 -2.14
CA ILE A 124 4.18 -13.45 -2.32
C ILE A 124 4.98 -14.02 -3.50
N ALA A 125 4.85 -15.31 -3.79
CA ALA A 125 5.50 -15.94 -4.95
C ALA A 125 4.96 -15.39 -6.28
N ALA A 126 3.64 -15.18 -6.37
CA ALA A 126 3.04 -14.52 -7.52
C ALA A 126 3.41 -13.03 -7.58
N ALA A 127 3.37 -12.33 -6.45
CA ALA A 127 3.77 -10.92 -6.36
C ALA A 127 5.24 -10.72 -6.77
N LEU A 128 6.13 -11.62 -6.37
CA LEU A 128 7.55 -11.62 -6.75
C LEU A 128 7.74 -11.54 -8.28
N ARG A 129 6.96 -12.32 -9.05
CA ARG A 129 7.03 -12.31 -10.52
C ARG A 129 6.70 -10.94 -11.11
N ILE A 130 5.85 -10.18 -10.43
CA ILE A 130 5.44 -8.82 -10.83
C ILE A 130 6.49 -7.81 -10.39
N LEU A 131 6.91 -7.87 -9.12
CA LEU A 131 7.89 -6.95 -8.53
C LEU A 131 9.21 -6.94 -9.30
N LYS A 132 9.67 -8.09 -9.80
CA LYS A 132 10.87 -8.20 -10.66
C LYS A 132 10.82 -7.37 -11.94
N GLN A 133 9.63 -6.99 -12.39
CA GLN A 133 9.44 -6.19 -13.60
C GLN A 133 9.40 -4.69 -13.30
N MET A 134 9.35 -4.28 -12.02
CA MET A 134 9.29 -2.88 -11.61
C MET A 134 10.69 -2.24 -11.65
N LYS A 135 11.05 -1.65 -12.79
CA LYS A 135 12.39 -1.06 -13.03
C LYS A 135 12.68 0.19 -12.20
N TRP A 136 11.63 0.88 -11.73
CA TRP A 136 11.72 2.21 -11.11
C TRP A 136 11.57 2.18 -9.60
N LEU A 137 11.30 1.00 -9.03
CA LEU A 137 11.05 0.84 -7.61
C LEU A 137 12.34 1.09 -6.81
N LYS A 138 12.32 2.10 -5.94
CA LYS A 138 13.45 2.47 -5.06
C LYS A 138 13.25 1.98 -3.63
N TYR A 139 12.00 1.83 -3.21
CA TYR A 139 11.64 1.36 -1.89
C TYR A 139 10.49 0.36 -1.97
N ILE A 140 10.62 -0.74 -1.25
CA ILE A 140 9.50 -1.66 -1.02
C ILE A 140 9.50 -2.17 0.42
N ASN A 141 8.31 -2.16 1.03
CA ASN A 141 8.07 -2.79 2.32
C ASN A 141 7.19 -4.03 2.15
N ILE A 142 7.72 -5.18 2.55
CA ILE A 142 7.07 -6.50 2.48
C ILE A 142 7.05 -7.19 3.86
N ILE A 143 7.22 -6.44 4.95
CA ILE A 143 7.10 -6.98 6.30
C ILE A 143 5.76 -7.73 6.41
N ALA A 144 5.77 -8.90 7.06
CA ALA A 144 4.56 -9.65 7.34
C ALA A 144 3.70 -10.04 6.09
N THR A 145 4.33 -10.23 4.92
CA THR A 145 3.67 -10.83 3.72
C THR A 145 3.96 -12.33 3.56
N ASN A 146 4.35 -13.01 4.64
CA ASN A 146 4.77 -14.43 4.66
C ASN A 146 5.94 -14.76 3.70
N ALA A 147 6.77 -13.77 3.33
CA ALA A 147 7.98 -13.99 2.55
C ALA A 147 9.02 -14.79 3.37
N ASP A 148 9.53 -15.88 2.80
CA ASP A 148 10.67 -16.60 3.39
C ASP A 148 12.01 -15.97 2.97
N ASN A 149 13.10 -16.41 3.60
CA ASN A 149 14.44 -15.86 3.33
C ASN A 149 14.87 -16.04 1.87
N ASN A 150 14.50 -17.16 1.25
CA ASN A 150 14.83 -17.42 -0.15
C ASN A 150 14.13 -16.41 -1.09
N THR A 151 12.85 -16.14 -0.85
CA THR A 151 12.05 -15.15 -1.57
C THR A 151 12.64 -13.75 -1.42
N ILE A 152 13.05 -13.38 -0.20
CA ILE A 152 13.66 -12.08 0.10
C ILE A 152 15.01 -11.95 -0.61
N ASP A 153 15.84 -13.00 -0.61
CA ASP A 153 17.14 -12.98 -1.28
C ASP A 153 17.00 -12.94 -2.81
N GLU A 154 16.00 -13.63 -3.35
CA GLU A 154 15.66 -13.54 -4.77
C GLU A 154 15.18 -12.14 -5.17
N LEU A 155 14.38 -11.48 -4.32
CA LEU A 155 14.00 -10.08 -4.50
C LEU A 155 15.22 -9.16 -4.52
N ARG A 156 16.11 -9.28 -3.53
CA ARG A 156 17.34 -8.48 -3.44
C ARG A 156 18.23 -8.63 -4.67
N LYS A 157 18.35 -9.85 -5.20
CA LYS A 157 19.09 -10.12 -6.44
C LYS A 157 18.43 -9.48 -7.66
N SER A 158 17.10 -9.51 -7.72
CA SER A 158 16.35 -9.02 -8.88
C SER A 158 16.16 -7.51 -8.88
N LEU A 159 16.18 -6.89 -7.71
CA LEU A 159 15.97 -5.46 -7.47
C LEU A 159 17.16 -4.87 -6.69
N PRO A 160 18.39 -4.88 -7.26
CA PRO A 160 19.60 -4.55 -6.53
C PRO A 160 19.71 -3.08 -6.11
N ASN A 161 18.93 -2.19 -6.73
CA ASN A 161 18.89 -0.76 -6.43
C ASN A 161 17.68 -0.36 -5.60
N THR A 162 16.95 -1.33 -5.06
CA THR A 162 15.72 -1.11 -4.29
C THR A 162 16.01 -1.38 -2.82
N LEU A 163 15.66 -0.43 -1.95
CA LEU A 163 15.62 -0.64 -0.52
C LEU A 163 14.44 -1.56 -0.17
N ILE A 164 14.74 -2.82 0.12
CA ILE A 164 13.75 -3.83 0.51
C ILE A 164 13.72 -3.93 2.03
N VAL A 165 12.58 -3.56 2.62
CA VAL A 165 12.28 -3.75 4.04
C VAL A 165 11.46 -5.03 4.19
N ALA A 166 12.03 -6.02 4.87
CA ALA A 166 11.41 -7.31 5.09
C ALA A 166 11.81 -7.84 6.47
N THR A 167 10.89 -8.55 7.13
CA THR A 167 11.19 -9.37 8.31
C THR A 167 11.13 -10.84 7.89
N PRO A 168 12.19 -11.63 8.13
CA PRO A 168 12.14 -13.08 8.00
C PRO A 168 10.93 -13.68 8.74
N LYS A 169 10.33 -14.72 8.14
CA LYS A 169 9.22 -15.51 8.71
C LYS A 169 9.49 -15.95 10.16
N ASP A 170 10.75 -16.17 10.51
CA ASP A 170 11.19 -16.76 11.78
C ASP A 170 11.23 -15.78 12.97
N ILE A 171 10.93 -14.49 12.77
CA ILE A 171 10.89 -13.51 13.88
C ILE A 171 9.55 -13.55 14.64
N PHE A 172 8.49 -14.05 14.01
CA PHE A 172 7.20 -14.26 14.67
C PHE A 172 7.21 -15.64 15.34
N ILE A 173 7.80 -15.71 16.54
CA ILE A 173 7.61 -16.84 17.44
C ILE A 173 6.11 -16.93 17.73
N ASP A 174 5.48 -18.03 17.33
CA ASP A 174 4.11 -18.34 17.71
C ASP A 174 4.03 -18.42 19.23
N THR A 175 3.46 -17.40 19.88
CA THR A 175 3.25 -17.38 21.32
C THR A 175 2.17 -18.36 21.78
N ASN A 176 1.63 -19.22 20.90
CA ASN A 176 0.62 -20.23 21.22
C ASN A 176 1.15 -21.66 21.37
N GLU A 177 2.46 -21.91 21.31
CA GLU A 177 2.98 -23.19 21.80
C GLU A 177 2.87 -23.26 23.33
N LYS A 178 1.76 -23.84 23.81
CA LYS A 178 1.67 -24.31 25.20
C LYS A 178 2.80 -25.30 25.46
N PRO A 179 3.59 -25.13 26.54
CA PRO A 179 4.62 -26.10 26.88
C PRO A 179 3.96 -27.45 27.20
N ARG A 180 4.51 -28.52 26.60
CA ARG A 180 4.21 -29.91 26.97
C ARG A 180 4.76 -30.24 28.35
#